data_AF-A0A646KJD6-F1
#
_entry.id   AF-A0A646KJD6-F1
#
_cell.length_a   1.000
_cell.length_b   1.000
_cell.length_c   1.000
_cell.angle_alpha   90.00
_cell.angle_beta   90.00
_cell.angle_gamma   90.00
#
_symmetry.space_group_name_H-M   'P 1'
#
loop_
_entity.id
_entity.type
_entity.pdbx_description
1 polymer ?
#
loop_
_entity_poly.entity_id
_entity_poly.type
_entity_poly.pdbx_seq_one_letter_code
_entity_poly.pdbx_strand_id
1 'polypeptide(L)'
;ARSVAGGNAHSLARLADGTVWAWGRGSEGQLGDNTSTQRLTPVKVDGIATAREISAGVYHSVARLADGTVKTWGYNAQGQQGDGTTTNRPAPITLDGATNIRAISAGGYHTLVLDRDGKVSAVGYNNNGQIGNGSTTNQTTLTTPVNSLSSISLIAAGGEFSLAG
;
A
#
# COMPACT_ATOMS: atom_id res chain seq x y z
N ALA A 1 -14.41 -10.97 -9.20
CA ALA A 1 -13.41 -10.61 -8.17
C ALA A 1 -14.06 -10.66 -6.79
N ARG A 2 -13.31 -10.98 -5.74
CA ARG A 2 -13.79 -10.90 -4.34
C ARG A 2 -13.69 -9.48 -3.78
N SER A 3 -12.75 -8.68 -4.31
CA SER A 3 -12.65 -7.23 -4.08
C SER A 3 -11.93 -6.57 -5.24
N VAL A 4 -12.11 -5.26 -5.38
CA VAL A 4 -11.44 -4.41 -6.37
C VAL A 4 -10.91 -3.15 -5.69
N ALA A 5 -9.87 -2.55 -6.24
CA ALA A 5 -9.35 -1.25 -5.83
C ALA A 5 -8.95 -0.44 -7.07
N GLY A 6 -9.18 0.87 -7.05
CA GLY A 6 -8.80 1.79 -8.13
C GLY A 6 -7.74 2.77 -7.65
N GLY A 7 -6.64 2.87 -8.39
CA GLY A 7 -5.71 3.98 -8.27
C GLY A 7 -6.12 5.14 -9.19
N ASN A 8 -5.20 6.07 -9.46
CA ASN A 8 -5.50 7.20 -10.34
C ASN A 8 -5.74 6.77 -11.79
N ALA A 9 -4.97 5.79 -12.28
CA ALA A 9 -5.02 5.32 -13.66
C ALA A 9 -4.80 3.81 -13.81
N HIS A 10 -4.85 3.06 -12.71
CA HIS A 10 -4.75 1.59 -12.72
C HIS A 10 -5.83 0.99 -11.83
N SER A 11 -6.10 -0.29 -12.04
CA SER A 11 -7.07 -1.06 -11.27
C SER A 11 -6.43 -2.32 -10.75
N LEU A 12 -6.88 -2.76 -9.58
CA LEU A 12 -6.53 -4.03 -8.96
C LEU A 12 -7.82 -4.85 -8.76
N ALA A 13 -7.74 -6.15 -9.00
CA ALA A 13 -8.75 -7.12 -8.62
C ALA A 13 -8.12 -8.26 -7.84
N ARG A 14 -8.74 -8.61 -6.73
CA ARG A 14 -8.40 -9.79 -5.95
C ARG A 14 -9.41 -10.88 -6.26
N LEU A 15 -8.97 -12.07 -6.61
CA LEU A 15 -9.84 -13.22 -6.88
C LEU A 15 -10.08 -14.06 -5.61
N ALA A 16 -11.01 -15.01 -5.71
CA ALA A 16 -11.37 -15.87 -4.58
C ALA A 16 -10.23 -16.81 -4.15
N ASP A 17 -9.36 -17.18 -5.09
CA ASP A 17 -8.17 -18.01 -4.87
C ASP A 17 -7.03 -17.26 -4.17
N GLY A 18 -7.14 -15.95 -3.97
CA GLY A 18 -6.12 -15.11 -3.34
C GLY A 18 -5.12 -14.47 -4.31
N THR A 19 -5.24 -14.72 -5.62
CA THR A 19 -4.42 -14.04 -6.63
C THR A 19 -4.87 -12.59 -6.82
N VAL A 20 -3.93 -11.74 -7.27
CA VAL A 20 -4.20 -10.35 -7.62
C VAL A 20 -3.90 -10.13 -9.10
N TRP A 21 -4.76 -9.35 -9.74
CA TRP A 21 -4.66 -8.95 -11.14
C TRP A 21 -4.71 -7.43 -11.25
N ALA A 22 -4.02 -6.88 -12.23
CA ALA A 22 -3.93 -5.45 -12.46
C ALA A 22 -4.10 -5.09 -13.94
N TRP A 23 -4.60 -3.89 -14.23
CA TRP A 23 -4.64 -3.33 -15.58
C TRP A 23 -4.67 -1.80 -15.54
N GLY A 24 -4.49 -1.18 -16.70
CA GLY A 24 -4.39 0.28 -16.88
C GLY A 24 -2.95 0.75 -17.06
N ARG A 25 -2.65 1.95 -16.55
CA ARG A 25 -1.31 2.54 -16.59
C ARG A 25 -0.33 1.71 -15.76
N GLY A 26 0.85 1.44 -16.32
CA GLY A 26 1.92 0.70 -15.65
C GLY A 26 3.30 1.36 -15.69
N SER A 27 3.40 2.64 -16.08
CA SER A 27 4.70 3.32 -16.26
C SER A 27 5.56 3.40 -15.01
N GLU A 28 4.95 3.36 -13.82
CA GLU A 28 5.66 3.39 -12.53
C GLU A 28 5.83 1.99 -11.92
N GLY A 29 5.41 0.94 -12.63
CA GLY A 29 5.41 -0.44 -12.13
C GLY A 29 4.21 -0.81 -11.27
N GLN A 30 3.18 0.03 -11.18
CA GLN A 30 2.01 -0.16 -10.29
C GLN A 30 1.15 -1.39 -10.62
N LEU A 31 1.41 -2.03 -11.76
CA LEU A 31 0.76 -3.28 -12.16
C LEU A 31 1.43 -4.53 -11.57
N GLY A 32 2.69 -4.43 -11.10
CA GLY A 32 3.33 -5.51 -10.36
C GLY A 32 3.66 -6.76 -11.20
N ASP A 33 3.71 -6.65 -12.52
CA ASP A 33 4.02 -7.73 -13.47
C ASP A 33 5.50 -7.76 -13.88
N ASN A 34 6.36 -7.17 -13.02
CA ASN A 34 7.79 -7.01 -13.24
C ASN A 34 8.15 -6.19 -14.51
N THR A 35 7.21 -5.35 -14.98
CA THR A 35 7.45 -4.40 -16.07
C THR A 35 7.01 -2.98 -15.70
N SER A 36 7.36 -2.02 -16.55
CA SER A 36 6.90 -0.62 -16.47
C SER A 36 6.01 -0.25 -17.67
N THR A 37 5.17 -1.18 -18.14
CA THR A 37 4.35 -1.00 -19.34
C THR A 37 2.86 -1.03 -19.00
N GLN A 38 2.06 -0.22 -19.70
CA GLN A 38 0.60 -0.27 -19.57
C GLN A 38 0.03 -1.61 -20.04
N ARG A 39 -1.09 -2.01 -19.44
CA ARG A 39 -1.82 -3.23 -19.82
C ARG A 39 -3.28 -2.87 -20.09
N LEU A 40 -3.73 -3.11 -21.32
CA LEU A 40 -5.12 -2.88 -21.72
C LEU A 40 -6.05 -4.03 -21.29
N THR A 41 -5.47 -5.15 -20.87
CA THR A 41 -6.16 -6.32 -20.32
C THR A 41 -5.56 -6.68 -18.97
N PRO A 42 -6.32 -7.35 -18.08
CA PRO A 42 -5.80 -7.84 -16.81
C PRO A 42 -4.52 -8.67 -16.98
N VAL A 43 -3.49 -8.33 -16.22
CA VAL A 43 -2.27 -9.12 -16.02
C VAL A 43 -2.21 -9.59 -14.58
N LYS A 44 -1.65 -10.78 -14.35
CA LYS A 44 -1.46 -11.30 -12.99
C LYS A 44 -0.31 -10.53 -12.32
N VAL A 45 -0.48 -10.19 -11.05
CA VAL A 45 0.58 -9.60 -10.23
C VAL A 45 1.55 -10.69 -9.80
N ASP A 46 2.85 -10.47 -9.96
CA ASP A 46 3.88 -11.44 -9.65
C ASP A 46 4.00 -11.68 -8.14
N GLY A 47 4.19 -12.95 -7.74
CA GLY A 47 4.49 -13.31 -6.36
C GLY A 47 3.33 -13.13 -5.35
N ILE A 48 2.10 -12.86 -5.79
CA ILE A 48 0.93 -12.74 -4.91
C ILE A 48 -0.08 -13.87 -5.18
N ALA A 49 -0.20 -14.80 -4.22
CA ALA A 49 -1.10 -15.96 -4.30
C ALA A 49 -2.13 -16.04 -3.17
N THR A 50 -1.90 -15.35 -2.04
CA THR A 50 -2.70 -15.53 -0.81
C THR A 50 -3.27 -14.22 -0.29
N ALA A 51 -3.46 -13.23 -1.17
CA ALA A 51 -4.00 -11.93 -0.77
C ALA A 51 -5.34 -12.12 -0.05
N ARG A 52 -5.59 -11.27 0.94
CA ARG A 52 -6.86 -11.09 1.66
C ARG A 52 -7.45 -9.72 1.42
N GLU A 53 -6.60 -8.73 1.19
CA GLU A 53 -6.99 -7.33 0.97
C GLU A 53 -6.06 -6.69 -0.06
N ILE A 54 -6.60 -5.72 -0.79
CA ILE A 54 -5.87 -4.91 -1.77
C ILE A 54 -6.26 -3.44 -1.58
N SER A 55 -5.32 -2.55 -1.82
CA SER A 55 -5.54 -1.10 -1.85
C SER A 55 -4.65 -0.48 -2.93
N ALA A 56 -5.09 0.63 -3.51
CA ALA A 56 -4.35 1.35 -4.54
C ALA A 56 -4.29 2.83 -4.19
N GLY A 57 -3.10 3.41 -4.23
CA GLY A 57 -2.90 4.85 -4.19
C GLY A 57 -2.86 5.43 -5.60
N VAL A 58 -2.32 6.65 -5.77
CA VAL A 58 -2.28 7.31 -7.09
C VAL A 58 -1.51 6.45 -8.11
N TYR A 59 -0.27 6.08 -7.79
CA TYR A 59 0.60 5.27 -8.66
C TYR A 59 1.31 4.13 -7.92
N HIS A 60 0.80 3.70 -6.76
CA HIS A 60 1.33 2.57 -6.03
C HIS A 60 0.21 1.63 -5.59
N SER A 61 0.58 0.41 -5.26
CA SER A 61 -0.34 -0.68 -4.98
C SER A 61 0.11 -1.41 -3.72
N VAL A 62 -0.87 -1.89 -2.95
CA VAL A 62 -0.65 -2.56 -1.67
C VAL A 62 -1.54 -3.79 -1.59
N ALA A 63 -1.02 -4.90 -1.06
CA ALA A 63 -1.80 -6.08 -0.73
C ALA A 63 -1.41 -6.63 0.64
N ARG A 64 -2.40 -7.10 1.39
CA ARG A 64 -2.18 -7.88 2.61
C ARG A 64 -2.43 -9.35 2.31
N LEU A 65 -1.47 -10.20 2.66
CA LEU A 65 -1.55 -11.65 2.53
C LEU A 65 -2.27 -12.30 3.73
N ALA A 66 -2.59 -13.58 3.61
CA ALA A 66 -3.34 -14.33 4.63
C ALA A 66 -2.62 -14.45 5.97
N ASP A 67 -1.28 -14.48 5.96
CA ASP A 67 -0.41 -14.50 7.14
C ASP A 67 -0.21 -13.11 7.78
N GLY A 68 -0.77 -12.05 7.18
CA GLY A 68 -0.58 -10.67 7.63
C GLY A 68 0.64 -9.96 7.04
N THR A 69 1.43 -10.60 6.18
CA THR A 69 2.47 -9.92 5.41
C THR A 69 1.86 -8.86 4.49
N VAL A 70 2.48 -7.68 4.41
CA VAL A 70 2.09 -6.61 3.48
C VAL A 70 3.08 -6.53 2.34
N LYS A 71 2.55 -6.48 1.11
CA LYS A 71 3.30 -6.29 -0.12
C LYS A 71 2.99 -4.92 -0.71
N THR A 72 4.02 -4.23 -1.20
CA THR A 72 3.92 -2.91 -1.87
C THR A 72 4.66 -2.92 -3.19
N TRP A 73 4.17 -2.17 -4.19
CA TRP A 73 4.84 -1.98 -5.47
C TRP A 73 4.34 -0.71 -6.19
N GLY A 74 5.02 -0.35 -7.28
CA GLY A 74 4.75 0.81 -8.10
C GLY A 74 5.66 2.00 -7.79
N TYR A 75 5.09 3.20 -7.85
CA TYR A 75 5.76 4.45 -7.59
C TYR A 75 6.27 4.55 -6.15
N ASN A 76 7.51 5.02 -5.95
CA ASN A 76 8.15 5.12 -4.64
C ASN A 76 8.83 6.48 -4.35
N ALA A 77 8.63 7.52 -5.16
CA ALA A 77 9.46 8.75 -5.00
C ALA A 77 9.27 9.48 -3.66
N GLN A 78 8.23 9.15 -2.88
CA GLN A 78 8.03 9.70 -1.52
C GLN A 78 8.25 8.65 -0.42
N GLY A 79 8.72 7.44 -0.77
CA GLY A 79 8.94 6.34 0.18
C GLY A 79 7.72 5.47 0.46
N GLN A 80 6.70 5.45 -0.41
CA GLN A 80 5.43 4.72 -0.22
C GLN A 80 5.56 3.23 0.13
N GLN A 81 6.69 2.63 -0.24
CA GLN A 81 6.94 1.20 -0.10
C GLN A 81 7.69 0.83 1.18
N GLY A 82 8.23 1.80 1.91
CA GLY A 82 8.84 1.58 3.22
C GLY A 82 10.12 0.75 3.24
N ASP A 83 10.81 0.63 2.10
CA ASP A 83 12.05 -0.16 1.93
C ASP A 83 13.33 0.64 2.17
N GLY A 84 13.22 1.83 2.77
CA GLY A 84 14.33 2.75 2.99
C GLY A 84 14.78 3.50 1.73
N THR A 85 14.15 3.27 0.58
CA THR A 85 14.52 3.89 -0.69
C THR A 85 13.40 4.79 -1.24
N THR A 86 13.70 5.46 -2.37
CA THR A 86 12.72 6.19 -3.18
C THR A 86 12.60 5.63 -4.60
N THR A 87 13.03 4.37 -4.79
CA THR A 87 13.08 3.72 -6.10
C THR A 87 11.79 2.97 -6.41
N ASN A 88 11.19 3.22 -7.57
CA ASN A 88 10.01 2.50 -8.03
C ASN A 88 10.26 0.99 -8.10
N ARG A 89 9.24 0.18 -7.81
CA ARG A 89 9.33 -1.29 -7.86
C ARG A 89 8.28 -1.85 -8.82
N PRO A 90 8.69 -2.47 -9.94
CA PRO A 90 7.75 -3.08 -10.88
C PRO A 90 7.21 -4.44 -10.42
N ALA A 91 7.72 -4.97 -9.32
CA ALA A 91 7.27 -6.21 -8.70
C ALA A 91 7.01 -6.00 -7.19
N PRO A 92 6.08 -6.76 -6.59
CA PRO A 92 5.81 -6.70 -5.16
C PRO A 92 7.02 -6.98 -4.28
N ILE A 93 7.32 -6.04 -3.39
CA ILE A 93 8.27 -6.22 -2.29
C ILE A 93 7.52 -6.31 -0.96
N THR A 94 8.18 -6.83 0.08
CA THR A 94 7.63 -6.80 1.44
C THR A 94 7.77 -5.40 2.01
N LEU A 95 6.74 -4.90 2.68
CA LEU A 95 6.82 -3.69 3.48
C LEU A 95 7.54 -4.02 4.80
N ASP A 96 8.77 -3.56 4.93
CA ASP A 96 9.60 -3.89 6.09
C ASP A 96 9.04 -3.31 7.39
N GLY A 97 9.14 -4.10 8.47
CA GLY A 97 8.60 -3.74 9.79
C GLY A 97 7.08 -3.91 9.95
N ALA A 98 6.34 -4.23 8.88
CA ALA A 98 4.91 -4.51 8.97
C ALA A 98 4.65 -5.96 9.41
N THR A 99 4.48 -6.17 10.71
CA THR A 99 4.19 -7.50 11.29
C THR A 99 2.74 -7.60 11.74
N ASN A 100 2.15 -8.80 11.61
CA ASN A 100 0.83 -9.12 12.15
C ASN A 100 -0.30 -8.16 11.69
N ILE A 101 -0.25 -7.66 10.45
CA ILE A 101 -1.21 -6.69 9.94
C ILE A 101 -2.60 -7.30 9.76
N ARG A 102 -3.65 -6.52 10.05
CA ARG A 102 -5.07 -6.88 9.82
C ARG A 102 -5.83 -5.95 8.89
N ALA A 103 -5.37 -4.72 8.67
CA ALA A 103 -5.94 -3.79 7.69
C ALA A 103 -4.83 -2.97 7.00
N ILE A 104 -5.06 -2.60 5.74
CA ILE A 104 -4.18 -1.72 4.94
C ILE A 104 -5.00 -0.58 4.34
N SER A 105 -4.36 0.56 4.10
CA SER A 105 -4.97 1.64 3.31
C SER A 105 -3.89 2.38 2.54
N ALA A 106 -4.11 2.59 1.24
CA ALA A 106 -3.23 3.38 0.40
C ALA A 106 -3.88 4.75 0.14
N GLY A 107 -3.20 5.82 0.56
CA GLY A 107 -3.60 7.19 0.25
C GLY A 107 -3.03 7.65 -1.08
N GLY A 108 -3.01 8.96 -1.31
CA GLY A 108 -2.46 9.51 -2.55
C GLY A 108 -1.04 9.03 -2.83
N TYR A 109 -0.16 9.28 -1.86
CA TYR A 109 1.28 8.98 -1.92
C TYR A 109 1.81 8.45 -0.57
N HIS A 110 0.98 7.80 0.23
CA HIS A 110 1.37 7.20 1.51
C HIS A 110 0.60 5.89 1.75
N THR A 111 1.16 5.04 2.61
CA THR A 111 0.57 3.74 2.98
C THR A 111 0.36 3.71 4.49
N LEU A 112 -0.81 3.27 4.92
CA LEU A 112 -1.17 2.97 6.30
C LEU A 112 -1.33 1.46 6.49
N VAL A 113 -0.90 0.98 7.66
CA VAL A 113 -1.15 -0.40 8.11
C VAL A 113 -1.67 -0.37 9.55
N LEU A 114 -2.57 -1.29 9.86
CA LEU A 114 -3.11 -1.51 11.20
C LEU A 114 -2.81 -2.95 11.61
N ASP A 115 -2.07 -3.13 12.69
CA ASP A 115 -1.83 -4.45 13.25
C ASP A 115 -3.00 -4.95 14.12
N ARG A 116 -2.93 -6.22 14.51
CA ARG A 116 -3.97 -6.86 15.33
C ARG A 116 -4.02 -6.33 16.77
N ASP A 117 -2.95 -5.68 17.23
CA ASP A 117 -2.87 -5.06 18.55
C ASP A 117 -3.47 -3.64 18.55
N GLY A 118 -3.93 -3.17 17.38
CA GLY A 118 -4.60 -1.88 17.25
C GLY A 118 -3.64 -0.71 17.04
N LYS A 119 -2.36 -0.99 16.73
CA LYS A 119 -1.37 0.02 16.41
C LYS A 119 -1.38 0.33 14.91
N VAL A 120 -1.46 1.62 14.61
CA VAL A 120 -1.36 2.14 13.25
C VAL A 120 0.11 2.44 12.96
N SER A 121 0.58 2.13 11.76
CA SER A 121 1.86 2.61 11.24
C SER A 121 1.70 3.14 9.82
N ALA A 122 2.56 4.07 9.42
CA ALA A 122 2.45 4.82 8.19
C ALA A 122 3.82 5.05 7.53
N VAL A 123 3.83 5.19 6.22
CA VAL A 123 5.03 5.47 5.42
C VAL A 123 4.68 6.24 4.15
N GLY A 124 5.64 6.95 3.57
CA GLY A 124 5.48 7.70 2.33
C GLY A 124 5.40 9.22 2.54
N TYR A 125 4.57 9.86 1.72
CA TYR A 125 4.40 11.31 1.67
C TYR A 125 3.81 11.89 2.95
N ASN A 126 4.41 12.97 3.45
CA ASN A 126 4.04 13.57 4.72
C ASN A 126 4.03 15.12 4.72
N ASN A 127 4.14 15.79 3.57
CA ASN A 127 4.24 17.26 3.57
C ASN A 127 3.01 17.96 4.18
N ASN A 128 1.85 17.29 4.25
CA ASN A 128 0.63 17.79 4.90
C ASN A 128 0.36 17.11 6.26
N GLY A 129 1.32 16.34 6.78
CA GLY A 129 1.17 15.62 8.04
C GLY A 129 0.36 14.32 7.94
N GLN A 130 0.25 13.71 6.75
CA GLN A 130 -0.53 12.50 6.52
C GLN A 130 -0.09 11.31 7.40
N ILE A 131 1.19 11.26 7.78
CA ILE A 131 1.73 10.22 8.67
C ILE A 131 1.36 10.51 10.13
N GLY A 132 1.11 11.77 10.52
CA GLY A 132 0.72 12.10 11.88
C GLY A 132 1.80 11.78 12.93
N ASN A 133 3.07 11.95 12.59
CA ASN A 133 4.20 11.76 13.53
C ASN A 133 4.72 13.09 14.12
N GLY A 134 3.93 14.17 14.05
CA GLY A 134 4.33 15.50 14.50
C GLY A 134 5.35 16.22 13.61
N SER A 135 5.57 15.70 12.40
CA SER A 135 6.50 16.23 11.38
C SER A 135 5.80 16.33 10.03
N THR A 136 6.40 17.08 9.10
CA THR A 136 6.03 17.14 7.67
C THR A 136 7.05 16.42 6.76
N THR A 137 8.01 15.70 7.34
CA THR A 137 9.02 14.98 6.59
C THR A 137 8.50 13.61 6.14
N ASN A 138 8.61 13.34 4.84
CA ASN A 138 8.34 12.02 4.26
C ASN A 138 9.10 10.92 5.01
N GLN A 139 8.51 9.73 5.11
CA GLN A 139 9.16 8.57 5.72
C GLN A 139 9.40 7.52 4.66
N THR A 140 10.64 7.04 4.52
CA THR A 140 11.00 5.92 3.65
C THR A 140 10.99 4.58 4.38
N THR A 141 10.73 4.59 5.69
CA THR A 141 10.57 3.38 6.52
C THR A 141 9.32 3.51 7.38
N LEU A 142 8.73 2.37 7.71
CA LEU A 142 7.48 2.32 8.45
C LEU A 142 7.64 3.00 9.82
N THR A 143 6.81 4.01 10.07
CA THR A 143 6.84 4.81 11.31
C THR A 143 5.48 4.79 11.97
N THR A 144 5.44 4.71 13.29
CA THR A 144 4.19 4.79 14.04
C THR A 144 3.77 6.26 14.19
N PRO A 145 2.57 6.67 13.73
CA PRO A 145 1.94 7.94 14.10
C PRO A 145 1.84 8.06 15.62
N VAL A 146 1.69 9.29 16.16
CA VAL A 146 1.69 9.62 17.59
C VAL A 146 1.32 8.43 18.52
N ASN A 147 2.22 8.10 19.45
CA ASN A 147 2.16 6.98 20.41
C ASN A 147 0.90 6.91 21.31
N SER A 148 -0.10 7.78 21.13
CA SER A 148 -1.32 7.84 21.95
C SER A 148 -2.52 7.12 21.34
N LEU A 149 -2.49 6.70 20.08
CA LEU A 149 -3.59 5.95 19.45
C LEU A 149 -3.41 4.45 19.72
N SER A 150 -4.27 3.90 20.57
CA SER A 150 -4.41 2.46 20.81
C SER A 150 -5.86 2.04 20.63
N SER A 151 -6.12 0.75 20.46
CA SER A 151 -7.48 0.21 20.26
C SER A 151 -8.17 0.69 18.97
N ILE A 152 -7.40 1.12 17.97
CA ILE A 152 -7.93 1.50 16.66
C ILE A 152 -8.51 0.28 15.97
N SER A 153 -9.74 0.40 15.46
CA SER A 153 -10.49 -0.65 14.78
C SER A 153 -10.43 -0.52 13.26
N LEU A 154 -10.25 0.71 12.75
CA LEU A 154 -10.32 1.05 11.33
C LEU A 154 -9.29 2.11 10.95
N ILE A 155 -8.79 2.02 9.72
CA ILE A 155 -7.94 3.04 9.09
C ILE A 155 -8.47 3.39 7.71
N ALA A 156 -8.31 4.65 7.29
CA ALA A 156 -8.57 5.08 5.93
C ALA A 156 -7.56 6.16 5.52
N ALA A 157 -7.16 6.15 4.26
CA ALA A 157 -6.22 7.11 3.68
C ALA A 157 -6.88 7.78 2.47
N GLY A 158 -6.97 9.10 2.49
CA GLY A 158 -7.39 9.92 1.37
C GLY A 158 -6.20 10.37 0.52
N GLY A 159 -6.45 11.27 -0.44
CA GLY A 159 -5.37 11.88 -1.24
C GLY A 159 -4.30 12.53 -0.36
N GLU A 160 -4.74 13.30 0.64
CA GLU A 160 -3.89 14.17 1.47
C GLU A 160 -4.16 14.03 2.97
N PHE A 161 -4.84 12.98 3.42
CA PHE A 161 -5.22 12.80 4.83
C PHE A 161 -5.27 11.34 5.24
N SER A 162 -5.22 11.11 6.56
CA SER A 162 -5.36 9.80 7.21
C SER A 162 -6.45 9.87 8.27
N LEU A 163 -7.19 8.79 8.45
CA LEU A 163 -8.21 8.61 9.48
C LEU A 163 -7.93 7.31 10.23
N ALA A 164 -8.13 7.32 11.55
CA ALA A 164 -8.07 6.16 12.42
C ALA A 164 -9.21 6.27 13.46
N GLY A 165 -9.93 5.18 13.71
CA GLY A 165 -11.07 5.14 14.64
C GLY A 165 -11.41 3.76 15.15
#